data_AF-A0A8R2R1L8-F1
#
_entry.id   AF-A0A8R2R1L8-F1
#
_cell.length_a   1.000
_cell.length_b   1.000
_cell.length_c   1.000
_cell.angle_alpha   90.00
_cell.angle_beta   90.00
_cell.angle_gamma   90.00
#
_symmetry.space_group_name_H-M   'P 1'
#
loop_
_entity.id
_entity.type
_entity.pdbx_description
1 polymer ?
#
loop_
_entity_poly.entity_id
_entity_poly.type
_entity_poly.pdbx_seq_one_letter_code
_entity_poly.pdbx_strand_id
1 'polypeptide(L)'
;MPRQTGVVLKRQARKMVYDVYCFLKKQGNNDMETVKETSEATKTSVSTVRRIINEAKGSNLLAVFRTPGKKRSEKKKVTGIDSFDQSAIKRCIHNYHITNSELPTVERLRKKLKEDINFNGSERSLRRIMKELGFRWKRTENNRKLLIEKSNIRLLRIEYLQKIIKYRQEGRPIVYTDESYVDSSHASGMSWSDGSTGGLKKLISKGQRVVIVHAGSEDGFVPNALLLFKAGTKSGDYHDNMNYLNYEKWLRCQLLPNLPPNSVVVVNNASYHNKQSDPAPTANAKKVYMKKWLQEKEIPYDENMLKPQLFSLIKAHKEQHKTYSIDKILSNHNHSVLRLPPYHPDLNPIEMAWAAIKGYVSSKNVNWSTGKVIELVKEKVAVMGAPEWGRLCQKIKEIEAEYVKSDHVVDLVTDEFVIFADDDCDTDEERSDDDDDDDGHDYDSEKTITNTSSASADPRPGTSS
;
A
#
# COMPACT_ATOMS: atom_id res chain seq x y z
N MET A 1 -41.91 27.22 -24.18
CA MET A 1 -41.26 25.91 -23.90
C MET A 1 -40.52 26.00 -22.57
N PRO A 2 -40.74 25.09 -21.60
CA PRO A 2 -40.16 25.20 -20.27
C PRO A 2 -38.64 25.00 -20.29
N ARG A 3 -37.91 25.84 -19.54
CA ARG A 3 -36.44 25.77 -19.40
C ARG A 3 -36.09 24.57 -18.52
N GLN A 4 -35.21 23.69 -19.00
CA GLN A 4 -34.67 22.59 -18.19
C GLN A 4 -33.87 23.18 -17.01
N THR A 5 -34.46 23.19 -15.82
CA THR A 5 -33.79 23.59 -14.59
C THR A 5 -33.21 22.33 -13.92
N GLY A 6 -31.92 22.37 -13.56
CA GLY A 6 -31.26 21.29 -12.80
C GLY A 6 -30.33 20.34 -13.57
N VAL A 7 -30.24 20.42 -14.91
CA VAL A 7 -29.34 19.53 -15.68
C VAL A 7 -27.92 20.09 -15.77
N VAL A 8 -26.93 19.32 -15.33
CA VAL A 8 -25.51 19.70 -15.45
C VAL A 8 -25.05 19.58 -16.91
N LEU A 9 -24.75 20.73 -17.54
CA LEU A 9 -24.19 20.74 -18.89
C LEU A 9 -22.78 20.12 -18.92
N LYS A 10 -22.63 19.00 -19.62
CA LYS A 10 -21.34 18.32 -19.87
C LYS A 10 -20.45 19.15 -20.80
N ARG A 11 -19.13 18.87 -20.82
CA ARG A 11 -18.11 19.54 -21.65
C ARG A 11 -18.55 19.81 -23.10
N GLN A 12 -19.06 18.81 -23.80
CA GLN A 12 -19.49 18.94 -25.21
C GLN A 12 -20.69 19.90 -25.36
N ALA A 13 -21.69 19.80 -24.50
CA ALA A 13 -22.84 20.70 -24.51
C ALA A 13 -22.44 22.16 -24.21
N ARG A 14 -21.48 22.38 -23.30
CA ARG A 14 -20.93 23.73 -23.04
C ARG A 14 -20.19 24.29 -24.24
N LYS A 15 -19.45 23.45 -24.98
CA LYS A 15 -18.78 23.83 -26.23
C LYS A 15 -19.80 24.25 -27.29
N MET A 16 -20.85 23.46 -27.50
CA MET A 16 -21.91 23.81 -28.46
C MET A 16 -22.59 25.15 -28.14
N VAL A 17 -22.85 25.43 -26.85
CA VAL A 17 -23.42 26.73 -26.43
C VAL A 17 -22.48 27.89 -26.77
N TYR A 18 -21.18 27.70 -26.61
CA TYR A 18 -20.18 28.71 -26.96
C TYR A 18 -20.02 28.90 -28.48
N ASP A 19 -20.08 27.82 -29.25
CA ASP A 19 -19.97 27.86 -30.71
C ASP A 19 -21.19 28.59 -31.32
N VAL A 20 -22.39 28.37 -30.77
CA VAL A 20 -23.61 29.11 -31.15
C VAL A 20 -23.49 30.59 -30.83
N TYR A 21 -22.95 30.95 -29.65
CA TYR A 21 -22.67 32.35 -29.32
C TYR A 21 -21.66 32.99 -30.30
N CYS A 22 -20.59 32.28 -30.66
CA CYS A 22 -19.61 32.76 -31.63
C CYS A 22 -20.22 32.97 -33.03
N PHE A 23 -21.14 32.09 -33.44
CA PHE A 23 -21.85 32.21 -34.71
C PHE A 23 -22.75 33.45 -34.74
N LEU A 24 -23.59 33.63 -33.71
CA LEU A 24 -24.50 34.78 -33.61
C LEU A 24 -23.73 36.10 -33.44
N LYS A 25 -22.59 36.09 -32.75
CA LYS A 25 -21.72 37.27 -32.61
C LYS A 25 -21.11 37.71 -33.94
N LYS A 26 -20.82 36.77 -34.85
CA LYS A 26 -20.31 37.09 -36.20
C LYS A 26 -21.36 37.77 -37.09
N GLN A 27 -22.64 37.69 -36.74
CA GLN A 27 -23.73 38.33 -37.49
C GLN A 27 -23.94 39.81 -37.14
N GLY A 28 -23.12 40.39 -36.25
CA GLY A 28 -23.10 41.85 -36.00
C GLY A 28 -24.04 42.34 -34.89
N ASN A 29 -24.71 41.44 -34.16
CA ASN A 29 -25.59 41.81 -33.03
C ASN A 29 -24.81 42.28 -31.80
N ASN A 30 -25.45 43.12 -30.97
CA ASN A 30 -24.88 43.62 -29.71
C ASN A 30 -24.70 42.47 -28.68
N ASP A 31 -23.66 42.53 -27.86
CA ASP A 31 -23.23 41.41 -26.98
C ASP A 31 -24.34 40.96 -26.00
N MET A 32 -25.23 41.88 -25.59
CA MET A 32 -26.36 41.57 -24.71
C MET A 32 -27.49 40.82 -25.42
N GLU A 33 -27.70 41.12 -26.70
CA GLU A 33 -28.74 40.54 -27.55
C GLU A 33 -28.31 39.14 -28.01
N THR A 34 -27.05 39.00 -28.45
CA THR A 34 -26.44 37.72 -28.80
C THR A 34 -26.53 36.70 -27.66
N VAL A 35 -26.37 37.13 -26.40
CA VAL A 35 -26.49 36.24 -25.23
C VAL A 35 -27.94 35.80 -24.99
N LYS A 36 -28.93 36.66 -25.24
CA LYS A 36 -30.36 36.31 -25.14
C LYS A 36 -30.74 35.33 -26.25
N GLU A 37 -30.34 35.60 -27.48
CA GLU A 37 -30.57 34.72 -28.64
C GLU A 37 -29.90 33.35 -28.46
N THR A 38 -28.66 33.33 -27.95
CA THR A 38 -27.96 32.07 -27.62
C THR A 38 -28.71 31.28 -26.53
N SER A 39 -29.24 31.98 -25.51
CA SER A 39 -30.01 31.37 -24.43
C SER A 39 -31.30 30.73 -24.96
N GLU A 40 -31.98 31.38 -25.90
CA GLU A 40 -33.21 30.89 -26.54
C GLU A 40 -32.92 29.72 -27.48
N ALA A 41 -31.91 29.84 -28.34
CA ALA A 41 -31.52 28.80 -29.30
C ALA A 41 -31.04 27.51 -28.61
N THR A 42 -30.27 27.63 -27.53
CA THR A 42 -29.69 26.48 -26.81
C THR A 42 -30.56 25.98 -25.66
N LYS A 43 -31.69 26.65 -25.38
CA LYS A 43 -32.56 26.41 -24.22
C LYS A 43 -31.81 26.40 -22.87
N THR A 44 -30.71 27.14 -22.78
CA THR A 44 -29.92 27.28 -21.53
C THR A 44 -30.20 28.63 -20.87
N SER A 45 -29.91 28.78 -19.57
CA SER A 45 -30.14 30.07 -18.91
C SER A 45 -29.12 31.13 -19.35
N VAL A 46 -29.56 32.39 -19.44
CA VAL A 46 -28.69 33.56 -19.71
C VAL A 46 -27.48 33.59 -18.78
N SER A 47 -27.66 33.27 -17.50
CA SER A 47 -26.58 33.17 -16.51
C SER A 47 -25.55 32.09 -16.85
N THR A 48 -25.99 30.95 -17.39
CA THR A 48 -25.13 29.84 -17.79
C THR A 48 -24.34 30.19 -19.04
N VAL A 49 -24.98 30.82 -20.03
CA VAL A 49 -24.32 31.32 -21.24
C VAL A 49 -23.24 32.34 -20.88
N ARG A 50 -23.54 33.34 -20.03
CA ARG A 50 -22.54 34.30 -19.54
C ARG A 50 -21.36 33.64 -18.83
N ARG A 51 -21.63 32.62 -17.99
CA ARG A 51 -20.58 31.88 -17.29
C ARG A 51 -19.66 31.12 -18.25
N ILE A 52 -20.23 30.50 -19.30
CA ILE A 52 -19.48 29.79 -20.34
C ILE A 52 -18.60 30.77 -21.14
N ILE A 53 -19.13 31.94 -21.51
CA ILE A 53 -18.38 32.97 -22.23
C ILE A 53 -17.20 33.48 -21.39
N ASN A 54 -17.42 33.76 -20.10
CA ASN A 54 -16.35 34.23 -19.21
C ASN A 54 -15.26 33.16 -19.00
N GLU A 55 -15.64 31.87 -18.92
CA GLU A 55 -14.69 30.75 -18.86
C GLU A 55 -13.84 30.66 -20.14
N ALA A 56 -14.42 30.94 -21.31
CA ALA A 56 -13.72 30.94 -22.59
C ALA A 56 -12.79 32.16 -22.77
N LYS A 57 -13.20 33.34 -22.30
CA LYS A 57 -12.36 34.56 -22.33
C LYS A 57 -11.11 34.45 -21.46
N GLY A 58 -11.14 33.62 -20.41
CA GLY A 58 -10.00 33.36 -19.52
C GLY A 58 -9.00 32.31 -20.02
N SER A 59 -9.29 31.59 -21.11
CA SER A 59 -8.41 30.55 -21.67
C SER A 59 -7.73 31.02 -22.96
N ASN A 60 -6.42 31.30 -22.90
CA ASN A 60 -5.66 31.71 -24.08
C ASN A 60 -5.58 30.57 -25.11
N LEU A 61 -6.00 30.90 -26.34
CA LEU A 61 -5.84 30.18 -27.61
C LEU A 61 -6.80 29.00 -27.91
N LEU A 62 -7.36 28.27 -26.94
CA LEU A 62 -8.42 27.26 -27.17
C LEU A 62 -9.38 27.17 -25.98
N ALA A 63 -10.69 27.39 -26.19
CA ALA A 63 -11.69 27.32 -25.13
C ALA A 63 -11.88 25.88 -24.62
N VAL A 64 -11.29 25.56 -23.45
CA VAL A 64 -11.41 24.25 -22.81
C VAL A 64 -12.50 24.28 -21.74
N PHE A 65 -13.71 23.86 -22.09
CA PHE A 65 -14.81 23.75 -21.12
C PHE A 65 -14.67 22.51 -20.24
N ARG A 66 -14.90 22.64 -18.93
CA ARG A 66 -14.97 21.51 -17.98
C ARG A 66 -16.40 21.26 -17.52
N THR A 67 -16.72 20.00 -17.20
CA THR A 67 -18.01 19.65 -16.58
C THR A 67 -18.01 20.14 -15.11
N PRO A 68 -18.96 20.99 -14.70
CA PRO A 68 -19.08 21.45 -13.32
C PRO A 68 -19.26 20.28 -12.33
N GLY A 69 -18.62 20.35 -11.15
CA GLY A 69 -18.75 19.34 -10.08
C GLY A 69 -17.75 18.18 -10.13
N LYS A 70 -17.02 17.97 -11.24
CA LYS A 70 -16.06 16.85 -11.39
C LYS A 70 -14.79 16.95 -10.52
N LYS A 71 -14.59 18.07 -9.81
CA LYS A 71 -13.50 18.30 -8.83
C LYS A 71 -14.04 19.04 -7.61
N ARG A 72 -14.91 18.40 -6.81
CA ARG A 72 -15.21 18.90 -5.47
C ARG A 72 -14.03 18.54 -4.58
N SER A 73 -13.37 19.51 -3.96
CA SER A 73 -12.32 19.24 -2.96
C SER A 73 -12.99 18.74 -1.69
N GLU A 74 -13.13 17.43 -1.51
CA GLU A 74 -13.51 16.88 -0.22
C GLU A 74 -12.38 17.10 0.79
N LYS A 75 -12.71 17.54 2.00
CA LYS A 75 -11.75 17.51 3.12
C LYS A 75 -11.33 16.04 3.31
N LYS A 76 -10.03 15.77 3.17
CA LYS A 76 -9.50 14.42 3.37
C LYS A 76 -9.85 13.98 4.79
N LYS A 77 -10.48 12.80 4.91
CA LYS A 77 -10.78 12.18 6.20
C LYS A 77 -9.46 11.87 6.92
N VAL A 78 -9.40 12.06 8.24
CA VAL A 78 -8.24 11.66 9.06
C VAL A 78 -8.23 10.12 9.16
N THR A 79 -7.76 9.47 8.09
CA THR A 79 -7.50 8.03 8.03
C THR A 79 -6.10 7.73 7.51
N GLY A 80 -5.42 8.69 6.89
CA GLY A 80 -4.01 8.56 6.51
C GLY A 80 -3.08 8.82 7.68
N ILE A 81 -3.16 7.96 8.69
CA ILE A 81 -2.29 7.96 9.87
C ILE A 81 -0.99 7.23 9.51
N ASP A 82 0.13 7.71 10.04
CA ASP A 82 1.45 7.10 9.81
C ASP A 82 1.55 5.70 10.44
N SER A 83 2.47 4.86 9.96
CA SER A 83 2.65 3.48 10.45
C SER A 83 2.88 3.43 11.96
N PHE A 84 3.62 4.40 12.50
CA PHE A 84 3.90 4.52 13.92
C PHE A 84 2.63 4.68 14.79
N ASP A 85 1.77 5.63 14.43
CA ASP A 85 0.53 5.90 15.14
C ASP A 85 -0.47 4.73 14.97
N GLN A 86 -0.51 4.09 13.79
CA GLN A 86 -1.30 2.88 13.58
C GLN A 86 -0.89 1.75 14.53
N SER A 87 0.40 1.58 14.76
CA SER A 87 0.91 0.61 15.72
C SER A 87 0.66 1.00 17.18
N ALA A 88 0.73 2.29 17.51
CA ALA A 88 0.33 2.76 18.84
C ALA A 88 -1.14 2.45 19.12
N ILE A 89 -2.02 2.64 18.13
CA ILE A 89 -3.44 2.27 18.22
C ILE A 89 -3.60 0.77 18.47
N LYS A 90 -2.85 -0.10 17.78
CA LYS A 90 -2.87 -1.56 18.00
C LYS A 90 -2.49 -1.91 19.42
N ARG A 91 -1.34 -1.45 19.90
CA ARG A 91 -0.88 -1.73 21.27
C ARG A 91 -1.89 -1.25 22.30
N CYS A 92 -2.47 -0.07 22.11
CA CYS A 92 -3.51 0.45 22.99
C CYS A 92 -4.73 -0.48 23.05
N ILE A 93 -5.14 -1.05 21.90
CA ILE A 93 -6.25 -2.01 21.83
C ILE A 93 -5.91 -3.33 22.54
N HIS A 94 -4.77 -3.94 22.23
CA HIS A 94 -4.35 -5.21 22.81
C HIS A 94 -4.14 -5.12 24.34
N ASN A 95 -3.51 -4.03 24.80
CA ASN A 95 -3.25 -3.80 26.21
C ASN A 95 -4.45 -3.20 26.95
N TYR A 96 -5.55 -2.86 26.26
CA TYR A 96 -6.70 -2.23 26.91
C TYR A 96 -7.28 -3.12 28.01
N HIS A 97 -7.41 -4.42 27.72
CA HIS A 97 -7.90 -5.42 28.66
C HIS A 97 -6.96 -5.60 29.87
N ILE A 98 -5.65 -5.60 29.62
CA ILE A 98 -4.63 -5.75 30.66
C ILE A 98 -4.59 -4.52 31.58
N THR A 99 -4.71 -3.32 31.00
CA THR A 99 -4.52 -2.08 31.75
C THR A 99 -5.77 -1.65 32.51
N ASN A 100 -6.95 -1.89 31.92
CA ASN A 100 -8.20 -1.31 32.42
C ASN A 100 -9.19 -2.38 32.93
N SER A 101 -8.86 -3.69 32.84
CA SER A 101 -9.74 -4.81 33.22
C SER A 101 -11.16 -4.74 32.64
N GLU A 102 -11.33 -4.01 31.54
CA GLU A 102 -12.61 -3.68 30.92
C GLU A 102 -12.52 -3.88 29.40
N LEU A 103 -13.67 -4.07 28.75
CA LEU A 103 -13.73 -4.24 27.31
C LEU A 103 -13.56 -2.89 26.56
N PRO A 104 -12.75 -2.85 25.48
CA PRO A 104 -12.53 -1.65 24.69
C PRO A 104 -13.74 -1.31 23.83
N THR A 105 -14.34 -0.14 24.07
CA THR A 105 -15.28 0.48 23.13
C THR A 105 -14.57 1.55 22.31
N VAL A 106 -15.06 1.85 21.10
CA VAL A 106 -14.44 2.89 20.23
C VAL A 106 -14.37 4.25 20.92
N GLU A 107 -15.37 4.63 21.70
CA GLU A 107 -15.36 5.89 22.45
C GLU A 107 -14.26 5.89 23.53
N ARG A 108 -14.14 4.80 24.30
CA ARG A 108 -13.14 4.68 25.37
C ARG A 108 -11.72 4.63 24.80
N LEU A 109 -11.51 3.84 23.76
CA LEU A 109 -10.24 3.82 23.01
C LEU A 109 -9.91 5.21 22.50
N ARG A 110 -10.87 5.98 22.00
CA ARG A 110 -10.63 7.36 21.54
C ARG A 110 -10.17 8.27 22.67
N LYS A 111 -10.76 8.17 23.87
CA LYS A 111 -10.35 8.96 25.04
C LYS A 111 -8.89 8.64 25.42
N LYS A 112 -8.58 7.35 25.56
CA LYS A 112 -7.22 6.87 25.87
C LYS A 112 -6.19 7.27 24.80
N LEU A 113 -6.51 7.08 23.51
CA LEU A 113 -5.63 7.50 22.41
C LEU A 113 -5.46 9.02 22.32
N LYS A 114 -6.43 9.81 22.80
CA LYS A 114 -6.28 11.26 22.89
C LYS A 114 -5.25 11.64 23.96
N GLU A 115 -5.17 10.88 25.05
CA GLU A 115 -4.18 11.07 26.11
C GLU A 115 -2.81 10.57 25.68
N ASP A 116 -2.73 9.35 25.11
CA ASP A 116 -1.47 8.69 24.81
C ASP A 116 -0.73 9.27 23.59
N ILE A 117 -1.47 9.60 22.52
CA ILE A 117 -0.89 9.99 21.22
C ILE A 117 -1.49 11.30 20.67
N ASN A 118 -2.23 12.06 21.48
CA ASN A 118 -2.94 13.27 21.04
C ASN A 118 -3.80 13.06 19.79
N PHE A 119 -4.50 11.92 19.74
CA PHE A 119 -5.31 11.54 18.59
C PHE A 119 -6.49 12.50 18.36
N ASN A 120 -6.46 13.21 17.22
CA ASN A 120 -7.47 14.20 16.86
C ASN A 120 -8.63 13.67 15.97
N GLY A 121 -8.72 12.36 15.76
CA GLY A 121 -9.76 11.76 14.93
C GLY A 121 -11.12 11.64 15.62
N SER A 122 -12.18 11.55 14.80
CA SER A 122 -13.53 11.19 15.28
C SER A 122 -13.65 9.69 15.55
N GLU A 123 -14.67 9.25 16.29
CA GLU A 123 -14.97 7.82 16.48
C GLU A 123 -15.15 7.07 15.15
N ARG A 124 -15.75 7.73 14.15
CA ARG A 124 -15.91 7.15 12.81
C ARG A 124 -14.58 6.98 12.10
N SER A 125 -13.64 7.92 12.29
CA SER A 125 -12.27 7.76 11.81
C SER A 125 -11.60 6.57 12.48
N LEU A 126 -11.63 6.51 13.81
CA LEU A 126 -11.03 5.42 14.59
C LEU A 126 -11.59 4.06 14.16
N ARG A 127 -12.91 3.94 13.99
CA ARG A 127 -13.54 2.71 13.51
C ARG A 127 -13.05 2.27 12.12
N ARG A 128 -12.81 3.22 11.20
CA ARG A 128 -12.26 2.89 9.88
C ARG A 128 -10.82 2.41 9.98
N ILE A 129 -10.01 3.09 10.77
CA ILE A 129 -8.62 2.72 11.03
C ILE A 129 -8.57 1.31 11.63
N MET A 130 -9.36 1.03 12.66
CA MET A 130 -9.40 -0.30 13.27
C MET A 130 -9.77 -1.42 12.28
N LYS A 131 -10.69 -1.16 11.35
CA LYS A 131 -11.01 -2.11 10.27
C LYS A 131 -9.83 -2.31 9.31
N GLU A 132 -9.15 -1.22 8.93
CA GLU A 132 -7.94 -1.25 8.10
C GLU A 132 -6.78 -1.99 8.81
N LEU A 133 -6.75 -1.95 10.14
CA LEU A 133 -5.78 -2.65 10.99
C LEU A 133 -6.11 -4.13 11.25
N GLY A 134 -7.20 -4.65 10.68
CA GLY A 134 -7.56 -6.07 10.80
C GLY A 134 -8.47 -6.42 11.98
N PHE A 135 -8.97 -5.44 12.75
CA PHE A 135 -9.92 -5.70 13.84
C PHE A 135 -11.35 -5.82 13.33
N ARG A 136 -12.12 -6.75 13.92
CA ARG A 136 -13.55 -6.91 13.67
C ARG A 136 -14.33 -6.93 14.99
N TRP A 137 -15.59 -6.57 14.90
CA TRP A 137 -16.53 -6.73 16.01
C TRP A 137 -17.10 -8.13 15.99
N LYS A 138 -16.97 -8.88 17.08
CA LYS A 138 -17.67 -10.15 17.28
C LYS A 138 -18.76 -9.97 18.33
N ARG A 139 -19.93 -10.54 18.07
CA ARG A 139 -20.97 -10.71 19.10
C ARG A 139 -20.57 -11.95 19.92
N THR A 140 -20.52 -11.82 21.24
CA THR A 140 -20.48 -12.98 22.13
C THR A 140 -21.91 -13.48 22.34
N GLU A 141 -22.08 -14.73 22.76
CA GLU A 141 -23.38 -15.35 23.09
C GLU A 141 -24.18 -14.50 24.08
N ASN A 142 -23.50 -13.95 25.09
CA ASN A 142 -24.09 -13.00 26.06
C ASN A 142 -24.34 -11.57 25.52
N ASN A 143 -24.45 -11.39 24.20
CA ASN A 143 -24.73 -10.12 23.51
C ASN A 143 -23.71 -8.97 23.75
N ARG A 144 -22.54 -9.28 24.33
CA ARG A 144 -21.43 -8.33 24.50
C ARG A 144 -20.64 -8.21 23.20
N LYS A 145 -20.16 -7.01 22.91
CA LYS A 145 -19.34 -6.74 21.72
C LYS A 145 -17.87 -6.77 22.12
N LEU A 146 -17.14 -7.79 21.69
CA LEU A 146 -15.70 -7.89 21.90
C LEU A 146 -14.97 -7.46 20.62
N LEU A 147 -13.94 -6.65 20.80
CA LEU A 147 -13.05 -6.23 19.73
C LEU A 147 -11.86 -7.18 19.69
N ILE A 148 -11.75 -7.96 18.63
CA ILE A 148 -10.67 -8.95 18.47
C ILE A 148 -10.02 -8.72 17.11
N GLU A 149 -8.71 -8.88 17.07
CA GLU A 149 -7.97 -9.07 15.82
C GLU A 149 -8.53 -10.28 15.06
N LYS A 150 -8.61 -10.20 13.74
CA LYS A 150 -9.12 -11.32 12.93
C LYS A 150 -8.29 -12.59 13.21
N SER A 151 -8.94 -13.74 13.43
CA SER A 151 -8.30 -14.97 13.91
C SER A 151 -7.11 -15.42 13.07
N ASN A 152 -7.18 -15.30 11.74
CA ASN A 152 -6.07 -15.64 10.86
C ASN A 152 -4.87 -14.67 11.00
N ILE A 153 -5.11 -13.38 11.23
CA ILE A 153 -4.04 -12.39 11.46
C ILE A 153 -3.39 -12.63 12.83
N ARG A 154 -4.22 -12.91 13.85
CA ARG A 154 -3.75 -13.30 15.18
C ARG A 154 -2.87 -14.55 15.13
N LEU A 155 -3.30 -15.60 14.42
CA LEU A 155 -2.50 -16.81 14.23
C LEU A 155 -1.15 -16.52 13.58
N LEU A 156 -1.13 -15.76 12.48
CA LEU A 156 0.12 -15.37 11.80
C LEU A 156 1.06 -14.59 12.74
N ARG A 157 0.51 -13.73 13.61
CA ARG A 157 1.30 -13.01 14.62
C ARG A 157 1.87 -13.96 15.67
N ILE A 158 1.07 -14.90 16.19
CA ILE A 158 1.54 -15.91 17.16
C ILE A 158 2.65 -16.76 16.55
N GLU A 159 2.48 -17.26 15.32
CA GLU A 159 3.50 -18.05 14.61
C GLU A 159 4.80 -17.25 14.39
N TYR A 160 4.68 -15.96 14.05
CA TYR A 160 5.82 -15.07 13.93
C TYR A 160 6.57 -14.95 15.26
N LEU A 161 5.85 -14.69 16.36
CA LEU A 161 6.42 -14.53 17.70
C LEU A 161 7.12 -15.82 18.16
N GLN A 162 6.52 -16.98 17.93
CA GLN A 162 7.13 -18.27 18.23
C GLN A 162 8.43 -18.48 17.44
N LYS A 163 8.43 -18.19 16.14
CA LYS A 163 9.63 -18.33 15.28
C LYS A 163 10.74 -17.39 15.69
N ILE A 164 10.45 -16.12 15.94
CA ILE A 164 11.49 -15.15 16.30
C ILE A 164 12.09 -15.45 17.68
N ILE A 165 11.29 -15.89 18.65
CA ILE A 165 11.78 -16.36 19.96
C ILE A 165 12.71 -17.56 19.78
N LYS A 166 12.29 -18.56 19.00
CA LYS A 166 13.11 -19.74 18.69
C LYS A 166 14.46 -19.36 18.08
N TYR A 167 14.47 -18.50 17.07
CA TYR A 167 15.71 -18.08 16.42
C TYR A 167 16.64 -17.31 17.36
N ARG A 168 16.10 -16.50 18.27
CA ARG A 168 16.91 -15.84 19.30
C ARG A 168 17.49 -16.83 20.32
N GLN A 169 16.73 -17.85 20.71
CA GLN A 169 17.21 -18.93 21.59
C GLN A 169 18.33 -19.75 20.93
N GLU A 170 18.26 -19.94 19.61
CA GLU A 170 19.32 -20.55 18.80
C GLU A 170 20.56 -19.65 18.62
N GLY A 171 20.54 -18.41 19.14
CA GLY A 171 21.64 -17.44 19.01
C GLY A 171 21.82 -16.91 17.59
N ARG A 172 20.80 -17.00 16.74
CA ARG A 172 20.89 -16.58 15.34
C ARG A 172 20.77 -15.05 15.22
N PRO A 173 21.65 -14.37 14.46
CA PRO A 173 21.53 -12.95 14.22
C PRO A 173 20.23 -12.61 13.50
N ILE A 174 19.45 -11.69 14.06
CA ILE A 174 18.21 -11.20 13.44
C ILE A 174 18.52 -9.90 12.69
N VAL A 175 18.27 -9.90 11.38
CA VAL A 175 18.51 -8.77 10.50
C VAL A 175 17.18 -8.29 9.93
N TYR A 176 16.81 -7.07 10.25
CA TYR A 176 15.56 -6.44 9.83
C TYR A 176 15.76 -5.63 8.57
N THR A 177 14.88 -5.82 7.58
CA THR A 177 14.95 -5.13 6.28
C THR A 177 13.62 -4.43 6.00
N ASP A 178 13.69 -3.31 5.29
CA ASP A 178 12.51 -2.59 4.82
C ASP A 178 12.90 -1.50 3.80
N GLU A 179 11.90 -0.99 3.10
CA GLU A 179 12.00 0.13 2.17
C GLU A 179 11.22 1.35 2.64
N SER A 180 11.85 2.52 2.54
CA SER A 180 11.18 3.79 2.80
C SER A 180 11.47 4.82 1.71
N TYR A 181 10.85 5.98 1.81
CA TYR A 181 11.15 7.11 0.94
C TYR A 181 11.17 8.43 1.72
N VAL A 182 11.97 9.36 1.22
CA VAL A 182 12.02 10.76 1.68
C VAL A 182 11.79 11.67 0.48
N ASP A 183 10.81 12.56 0.59
CA ASP A 183 10.56 13.58 -0.44
C ASP A 183 11.63 14.68 -0.34
N SER A 184 12.08 15.24 -1.47
CA SER A 184 13.08 16.32 -1.46
C SER A 184 12.59 17.58 -0.74
N SER A 185 11.27 17.79 -0.70
CA SER A 185 10.60 18.87 0.04
C SER A 185 10.32 18.52 1.51
N HIS A 186 10.87 17.43 2.04
CA HIS A 186 10.68 17.01 3.42
C HIS A 186 11.43 17.94 4.37
N ALA A 187 10.70 18.87 4.98
CA ALA A 187 11.18 19.87 5.92
C ALA A 187 10.16 20.13 7.03
N SER A 188 10.63 20.62 8.18
CA SER A 188 9.80 21.01 9.32
C SER A 188 8.71 22.00 8.91
N GLY A 189 7.48 21.76 9.36
CA GLY A 189 6.33 22.62 9.06
C GLY A 189 6.27 23.89 9.91
N MET A 190 7.05 23.95 11.00
CA MET A 190 7.06 25.06 11.95
C MET A 190 8.42 25.77 11.90
N SER A 191 8.39 27.09 11.78
CA SER A 191 9.57 27.95 11.94
C SER A 191 9.18 29.18 12.76
N TRP A 192 10.09 29.63 13.62
CA TRP A 192 9.94 30.90 14.33
C TRP A 192 10.15 32.04 13.32
N SER A 193 9.24 33.01 13.30
CA SER A 193 9.36 34.20 12.46
C SER A 193 9.30 35.47 13.33
N ASP A 194 10.02 36.49 12.88
CA ASP A 194 10.06 37.83 13.49
C ASP A 194 8.88 38.73 13.05
N GLY A 195 7.87 38.15 12.39
CA GLY A 195 6.75 38.89 11.80
C GLY A 195 7.00 39.38 10.37
N SER A 196 8.21 39.24 9.82
CA SER A 196 8.48 39.49 8.40
C SER A 196 8.01 38.32 7.51
N THR A 197 7.62 38.63 6.26
CA THR A 197 7.17 37.61 5.28
C THR A 197 8.33 36.77 4.69
N GLY A 198 9.56 36.99 5.16
CA GLY A 198 10.81 36.39 4.69
C GLY A 198 11.19 35.04 5.31
N GLY A 199 10.25 34.30 5.90
CA GLY A 199 10.48 32.96 6.44
C GLY A 199 10.60 31.87 5.35
N LEU A 200 11.27 30.75 5.69
CA LEU A 200 11.40 29.59 4.81
C LEU A 200 10.01 28.97 4.53
N LYS A 201 9.46 29.22 3.34
CA LYS A 201 8.15 28.69 2.95
C LYS A 201 8.30 27.24 2.47
N LYS A 202 7.71 26.29 3.19
CA LYS A 202 7.63 24.89 2.73
C LYS A 202 7.01 24.84 1.33
N LEU A 203 7.67 24.16 0.38
CA LEU A 203 7.12 24.00 -0.97
C LEU A 203 5.77 23.26 -0.92
N ILE A 204 4.79 23.80 -1.67
CA ILE A 204 3.43 23.26 -1.76
C ILE A 204 3.40 22.00 -2.65
N SER A 205 4.32 21.88 -3.62
CA SER A 205 4.45 20.70 -4.48
C SER A 205 5.30 19.61 -3.82
N LYS A 206 4.86 18.35 -3.94
CA LYS A 206 5.67 17.20 -3.51
C LYS A 206 6.94 17.15 -4.35
N GLY A 207 8.09 17.17 -3.69
CA GLY A 207 9.40 17.05 -4.33
C GLY A 207 9.67 15.65 -4.89
N GLN A 208 10.82 15.49 -5.53
CA GLN A 208 11.27 14.19 -6.04
C GLN A 208 11.56 13.24 -4.87
N ARG A 209 11.16 11.98 -4.99
CA ARG A 209 11.36 10.94 -3.96
C ARG A 209 12.74 10.32 -4.06
N VAL A 210 13.41 10.24 -2.91
CA VAL A 210 14.58 9.39 -2.72
C VAL A 210 14.10 8.12 -2.02
N VAL A 211 14.24 6.98 -2.69
CA VAL A 211 13.96 5.65 -2.12
C VAL A 211 15.17 5.22 -1.31
N ILE A 212 14.90 4.65 -0.14
CA ILE A 212 15.88 4.15 0.81
C ILE A 212 15.57 2.67 1.06
N VAL A 213 16.57 1.82 0.88
CA VAL A 213 16.50 0.39 1.23
C VAL A 213 17.71 0.06 2.09
N HIS A 214 17.49 -0.58 3.22
CA HIS A 214 18.58 -0.98 4.12
C HIS A 214 18.17 -2.17 4.98
N ALA A 215 19.18 -2.82 5.55
CA ALA A 215 19.08 -3.81 6.61
C ALA A 215 19.79 -3.36 7.90
N GLY A 216 19.26 -3.70 9.08
CA GLY A 216 19.90 -3.46 10.37
C GLY A 216 19.63 -4.55 11.41
N SER A 217 20.53 -4.71 12.37
CA SER A 217 20.46 -5.64 13.50
C SER A 217 20.75 -4.92 14.82
N GLU A 218 20.83 -5.66 15.92
CA GLU A 218 21.25 -5.12 17.23
C GLU A 218 22.64 -4.46 17.20
N ASP A 219 23.50 -4.88 16.26
CA ASP A 219 24.85 -4.35 16.06
C ASP A 219 24.88 -3.08 15.19
N GLY A 220 23.73 -2.62 14.71
CA GLY A 220 23.61 -1.47 13.84
C GLY A 220 23.17 -1.81 12.42
N PHE A 221 23.32 -0.84 11.53
CA PHE A 221 23.08 -1.03 10.11
C PHE A 221 24.11 -1.97 9.49
N VAL A 222 23.65 -2.90 8.63
CA VAL A 222 24.52 -3.83 7.92
C VAL A 222 25.46 -3.06 6.97
N PRO A 223 26.79 -3.17 7.11
CA PRO A 223 27.73 -2.44 6.27
C PRO A 223 27.47 -2.67 4.78
N ASN A 224 27.64 -1.62 3.96
CA ASN A 224 27.46 -1.67 2.50
C ASN A 224 26.07 -2.11 1.98
N ALA A 225 25.07 -2.24 2.86
CA ALA A 225 23.71 -2.62 2.48
C ALA A 225 22.78 -1.41 2.20
N LEU A 226 23.25 -0.18 2.40
CA LEU A 226 22.47 1.03 2.12
C LEU A 226 22.32 1.26 0.61
N LEU A 227 21.09 1.16 0.12
CA LEU A 227 20.74 1.55 -1.24
C LEU A 227 19.90 2.84 -1.23
N LEU A 228 20.36 3.81 -2.02
CA LEU A 228 19.71 5.10 -2.23
C LEU A 228 19.58 5.37 -3.72
N PHE A 229 18.36 5.62 -4.19
CA PHE A 229 18.14 6.04 -5.58
C PHE A 229 16.95 6.98 -5.70
N LYS A 230 16.94 7.77 -6.78
CA LYS A 230 15.86 8.71 -7.07
C LYS A 230 14.75 7.96 -7.81
N ALA A 231 13.52 8.04 -7.32
CA ALA A 231 12.38 7.42 -7.99
C ALA A 231 12.10 8.13 -9.33
N GLY A 232 11.80 7.33 -10.36
CA GLY A 232 11.33 7.82 -11.66
C GLY A 232 12.40 8.47 -12.56
N THR A 233 13.68 8.33 -12.23
CA THR A 233 14.78 8.71 -13.13
C THR A 233 15.28 7.50 -13.92
N LYS A 234 15.47 7.67 -15.23
CA LYS A 234 16.04 6.64 -16.13
C LYS A 234 17.57 6.51 -16.04
N SER A 235 18.21 7.26 -15.14
CA SER A 235 19.67 7.30 -14.98
C SER A 235 20.14 6.37 -13.87
N GLY A 236 21.05 5.45 -14.19
CA GLY A 236 21.66 4.52 -13.25
C GLY A 236 21.06 3.11 -13.30
N ASP A 237 21.59 2.24 -12.45
CA ASP A 237 21.32 0.80 -12.39
C ASP A 237 19.96 0.40 -11.79
N TYR A 238 19.24 1.38 -11.25
CA TYR A 238 17.92 1.23 -10.62
C TYR A 238 16.94 2.17 -11.33
N HIS A 239 16.01 1.57 -12.07
CA HIS A 239 14.96 2.29 -12.81
C HIS A 239 13.65 2.27 -11.99
N ASP A 240 12.91 3.38 -12.04
CA ASP A 240 11.56 3.54 -11.46
C ASP A 240 11.47 3.36 -9.93
N ASN A 241 10.40 2.77 -9.41
CA ASN A 241 10.21 2.44 -7.98
C ASN A 241 10.77 1.04 -7.67
N MET A 242 10.79 0.65 -6.39
CA MET A 242 11.23 -0.69 -5.98
C MET A 242 10.37 -1.79 -6.64
N ASN A 243 11.04 -2.80 -7.20
CA ASN A 243 10.44 -3.96 -7.85
C ASN A 243 11.28 -5.22 -7.57
N TYR A 244 10.80 -6.39 -8.02
CA TYR A 244 11.49 -7.66 -7.76
C TYR A 244 12.95 -7.70 -8.28
N LEU A 245 13.21 -7.21 -9.49
CA LEU A 245 14.56 -7.25 -10.08
C LEU A 245 15.53 -6.34 -9.31
N ASN A 246 15.06 -5.14 -8.95
CA ASN A 246 15.82 -4.20 -8.14
C ASN A 246 16.10 -4.78 -6.74
N TYR A 247 15.10 -5.42 -6.12
CA TYR A 247 15.25 -6.06 -4.81
C TYR A 247 16.20 -7.25 -4.86
N GLU A 248 16.06 -8.13 -5.85
CA GLU A 248 16.97 -9.28 -6.03
C GLU A 248 18.42 -8.81 -6.24
N LYS A 249 18.63 -7.77 -7.05
CA LYS A 249 19.97 -7.18 -7.26
C LYS A 249 20.55 -6.64 -5.96
N TRP A 250 19.77 -5.86 -5.20
CA TRP A 250 20.18 -5.37 -3.89
C TRP A 250 20.51 -6.51 -2.92
N LEU A 251 19.64 -7.52 -2.85
CA LEU A 251 19.80 -8.69 -2.01
C LEU A 251 21.11 -9.41 -2.31
N ARG A 252 21.40 -9.68 -3.58
CA ARG A 252 22.60 -10.43 -4.01
C ARG A 252 23.89 -9.63 -3.92
N CYS A 253 23.86 -8.36 -4.30
CA CYS A 253 25.07 -7.56 -4.46
C CYS A 253 25.45 -6.75 -3.23
N GLN A 254 24.49 -6.44 -2.35
CA GLN A 254 24.70 -5.55 -1.20
C GLN A 254 24.38 -6.24 0.12
N LEU A 255 23.21 -6.84 0.27
CA LEU A 255 22.84 -7.44 1.55
C LEU A 255 23.61 -8.73 1.84
N LEU A 256 23.46 -9.72 0.96
CA LEU A 256 23.96 -11.08 1.16
C LEU A 256 25.47 -11.17 1.42
N PRO A 257 26.35 -10.43 0.71
CA PRO A 257 27.79 -10.46 0.99
C PRO A 257 28.18 -9.90 2.36
N ASN A 258 27.30 -9.09 2.97
CA ASN A 258 27.57 -8.39 4.23
C ASN A 258 26.72 -8.94 5.39
N LEU A 259 25.92 -10.00 5.17
CA LEU A 259 25.13 -10.63 6.22
C LEU A 259 26.03 -11.45 7.16
N PRO A 260 25.79 -11.39 8.49
CA PRO A 260 26.37 -12.34 9.41
C PRO A 260 25.97 -13.79 9.04
N PRO A 261 26.85 -14.79 9.25
CA PRO A 261 26.53 -16.18 8.94
C PRO A 261 25.31 -16.66 9.73
N ASN A 262 24.52 -17.56 9.13
CA ASN A 262 23.32 -18.14 9.74
C ASN A 262 22.25 -17.12 10.22
N SER A 263 22.23 -15.92 9.63
CA SER A 263 21.24 -14.88 9.94
C SER A 263 19.81 -15.26 9.56
N VAL A 264 18.87 -14.67 10.30
CA VAL A 264 17.45 -14.62 9.97
C VAL A 264 17.11 -13.24 9.43
N VAL A 265 16.67 -13.17 8.18
CA VAL A 265 16.29 -11.92 7.51
C VAL A 265 14.79 -11.71 7.66
N VAL A 266 14.42 -10.64 8.36
CA VAL A 266 13.03 -10.23 8.56
C VAL A 266 12.61 -9.30 7.43
N VAL A 267 11.55 -9.65 6.71
CA VAL A 267 11.02 -8.91 5.55
C VAL A 267 9.53 -8.61 5.73
N ASN A 268 9.04 -7.54 5.09
CA ASN A 268 7.60 -7.26 5.00
C ASN A 268 6.92 -8.16 3.94
N ASN A 269 5.60 -8.03 3.76
CA ASN A 269 4.81 -8.87 2.83
C ASN A 269 4.60 -8.23 1.44
N ALA A 270 5.43 -7.28 1.02
CA ALA A 270 5.29 -6.69 -0.31
C ALA A 270 5.32 -7.77 -1.41
N SER A 271 4.52 -7.55 -2.45
CA SER A 271 4.33 -8.54 -3.53
C SER A 271 5.65 -8.97 -4.19
N TYR A 272 6.63 -8.06 -4.26
CA TYR A 272 7.94 -8.36 -4.83
C TYR A 272 8.86 -9.17 -3.90
N HIS A 273 8.66 -9.20 -2.58
CA HIS A 273 9.35 -10.17 -1.72
C HIS A 273 8.74 -11.58 -1.85
N ASN A 274 7.45 -11.63 -2.18
CA ASN A 274 6.66 -12.86 -2.27
C ASN A 274 6.51 -13.36 -3.72
N LYS A 275 7.46 -13.03 -4.60
CA LYS A 275 7.50 -13.60 -5.96
C LYS A 275 7.80 -15.10 -5.86
N GLN A 276 6.86 -15.91 -6.34
CA GLN A 276 7.01 -17.37 -6.33
C GLN A 276 8.08 -17.81 -7.34
N SER A 277 8.95 -18.72 -6.91
CA SER A 277 9.96 -19.32 -7.80
C SER A 277 9.37 -20.41 -8.70
N ASP A 278 8.37 -21.12 -8.19
CA ASP A 278 7.71 -22.22 -8.87
C ASP A 278 6.19 -22.16 -8.61
N PRO A 279 5.46 -21.33 -9.38
CA PRO A 279 4.05 -21.08 -9.11
C PRO A 279 3.19 -22.29 -9.45
N ALA A 280 2.24 -22.61 -8.56
CA ALA A 280 1.28 -23.67 -8.81
C ALA A 280 0.38 -23.35 -10.03
N PRO A 281 -0.05 -24.37 -10.80
CA PRO A 281 -0.96 -24.19 -11.92
C PRO A 281 -2.28 -23.51 -11.50
N THR A 282 -2.76 -22.58 -12.33
CA THR A 282 -4.08 -21.95 -12.16
C THR A 282 -5.20 -22.83 -12.71
N ALA A 283 -6.46 -22.52 -12.41
CA ALA A 283 -7.63 -23.26 -12.91
C ALA A 283 -7.67 -23.34 -14.45
N ASN A 284 -7.13 -22.31 -15.12
CA ASN A 284 -7.08 -22.21 -16.57
C ASN A 284 -5.86 -22.90 -17.20
N ALA A 285 -4.97 -23.48 -16.39
CA ALA A 285 -3.77 -24.15 -16.90
C ALA A 285 -4.10 -25.37 -17.77
N LYS A 286 -3.15 -25.73 -18.64
CA LYS A 286 -3.26 -26.94 -19.47
C LYS A 286 -3.19 -28.18 -18.57
N LYS A 287 -3.98 -29.21 -18.89
CA LYS A 287 -4.02 -30.50 -18.15
C LYS A 287 -2.63 -31.11 -18.00
N VAL A 288 -1.81 -31.03 -19.05
CA VAL A 288 -0.42 -31.50 -19.06
C VAL A 288 0.43 -30.79 -17.99
N TYR A 289 0.27 -29.48 -17.81
CA TYR A 289 1.03 -28.72 -16.82
C TYR A 289 0.56 -29.04 -15.38
N MET A 290 -0.75 -29.23 -15.19
CA MET A 290 -1.31 -29.68 -13.91
C MET A 290 -0.75 -31.05 -13.49
N LYS A 291 -0.74 -32.03 -14.40
CA LYS A 291 -0.14 -33.36 -14.17
C LYS A 291 1.35 -33.26 -13.87
N LYS A 292 2.10 -32.51 -14.68
CA LYS A 292 3.53 -32.29 -14.49
C LYS A 292 3.84 -31.73 -13.09
N TRP A 293 3.09 -30.71 -12.65
CA TRP A 293 3.28 -30.14 -11.32
C TRP A 293 2.95 -31.14 -10.20
N LEU A 294 1.84 -31.89 -10.31
CA LEU A 294 1.49 -32.93 -9.33
C LEU A 294 2.57 -34.03 -9.26
N GLN A 295 3.10 -34.43 -10.41
CA GLN A 295 4.21 -35.39 -10.49
C GLN A 295 5.50 -34.83 -9.87
N GLU A 296 5.87 -33.58 -10.15
CA GLU A 296 7.06 -32.92 -9.58
C GLU A 296 6.96 -32.70 -8.07
N LYS A 297 5.75 -32.61 -7.52
CA LYS A 297 5.49 -32.49 -6.07
C LYS A 297 5.19 -33.82 -5.38
N GLU A 298 5.30 -34.93 -6.12
CA GLU A 298 5.05 -36.29 -5.61
C GLU A 298 3.61 -36.47 -5.05
N ILE A 299 2.63 -35.75 -5.62
CA ILE A 299 1.22 -35.84 -5.23
C ILE A 299 0.52 -36.89 -6.10
N PRO A 300 -0.07 -37.95 -5.50
CA PRO A 300 -0.79 -38.96 -6.26
C PRO A 300 -1.99 -38.39 -7.01
N TYR A 301 -2.13 -38.74 -8.29
CA TYR A 301 -3.29 -38.38 -9.10
C TYR A 301 -3.61 -39.52 -10.09
N ASP A 302 -4.86 -39.60 -10.54
CA ASP A 302 -5.29 -40.56 -11.56
C ASP A 302 -5.20 -39.92 -12.96
N GLU A 303 -4.62 -40.64 -13.92
CA GLU A 303 -4.41 -40.19 -15.30
C GLU A 303 -5.70 -39.76 -16.02
N ASN A 304 -6.85 -40.33 -15.63
CA ASN A 304 -8.17 -40.04 -16.17
C ASN A 304 -8.85 -38.83 -15.51
N MET A 305 -8.32 -38.29 -14.40
CA MET A 305 -8.92 -37.13 -13.72
C MET A 305 -9.13 -35.96 -14.67
N LEU A 306 -10.28 -35.30 -14.54
CA LEU A 306 -10.62 -34.10 -15.29
C LEU A 306 -9.89 -32.88 -14.73
N LYS A 307 -9.80 -31.80 -15.51
CA LYS A 307 -9.12 -30.56 -15.08
C LYS A 307 -9.61 -30.04 -13.71
N PRO A 308 -10.92 -30.00 -13.41
CA PRO A 308 -11.39 -29.53 -12.09
C PRO A 308 -10.92 -30.42 -10.94
N GLN A 309 -10.84 -31.74 -11.15
CA GLN A 309 -10.36 -32.69 -10.14
C GLN A 309 -8.86 -32.51 -9.87
N LEU A 310 -8.06 -32.40 -10.94
CA LEU A 310 -6.62 -32.10 -10.82
C LEU A 310 -6.40 -30.75 -10.12
N PHE A 311 -7.18 -29.73 -10.48
CA PHE A 311 -7.07 -28.41 -9.84
C PHE A 311 -7.51 -28.44 -8.36
N SER A 312 -8.49 -29.25 -7.98
CA SER A 312 -8.88 -29.45 -6.58
C SER A 312 -7.72 -30.02 -5.75
N LEU A 313 -7.00 -31.02 -6.27
CA LEU A 313 -5.79 -31.56 -5.64
C LEU A 313 -4.70 -30.48 -5.53
N ILE A 314 -4.45 -29.73 -6.59
CA ILE A 314 -3.48 -28.63 -6.57
C ILE A 314 -3.89 -27.58 -5.53
N LYS A 315 -5.17 -27.22 -5.43
CA LYS A 315 -5.68 -26.25 -4.45
C LYS A 315 -5.47 -26.71 -3.00
N ALA A 316 -5.59 -28.01 -2.74
CA ALA A 316 -5.35 -28.59 -1.41
C ALA A 316 -3.87 -28.56 -1.01
N HIS A 317 -2.95 -28.76 -1.98
CA HIS A 317 -1.51 -28.89 -1.70
C HIS A 317 -0.67 -27.64 -2.03
N LYS A 318 -1.20 -26.66 -2.76
CA LYS A 318 -0.41 -25.51 -3.27
C LYS A 318 0.27 -24.69 -2.17
N GLU A 319 -0.37 -24.53 -1.01
CA GLU A 319 0.19 -23.69 0.06
C GLU A 319 1.39 -24.38 0.73
N GLN A 320 1.44 -25.72 0.75
CA GLN A 320 2.54 -26.50 1.32
C GLN A 320 3.81 -26.44 0.45
N HIS A 321 3.64 -26.33 -0.87
CA HIS A 321 4.76 -26.27 -1.83
C HIS A 321 5.12 -24.84 -2.25
N LYS A 322 4.55 -23.84 -1.58
CA LYS A 322 4.77 -22.43 -1.91
C LYS A 322 6.20 -22.03 -1.56
N THR A 323 6.98 -21.71 -2.59
CA THR A 323 8.38 -21.29 -2.44
C THR A 323 8.58 -19.93 -3.09
N TYR A 324 9.30 -19.05 -2.40
CA TYR A 324 9.59 -17.70 -2.87
C TYR A 324 11.04 -17.60 -3.35
N SER A 325 11.28 -16.82 -4.41
CA SER A 325 12.60 -16.71 -5.01
C SER A 325 13.66 -16.19 -4.03
N ILE A 326 13.33 -15.19 -3.21
CA ILE A 326 14.27 -14.63 -2.22
C ILE A 326 14.61 -15.64 -1.12
N ASP A 327 13.68 -16.53 -0.78
CA ASP A 327 13.88 -17.57 0.24
C ASP A 327 14.90 -18.57 -0.25
N LYS A 328 14.77 -18.99 -1.50
CA LYS A 328 15.73 -19.90 -2.14
C LYS A 328 17.13 -19.27 -2.21
N ILE A 329 17.21 -17.97 -2.52
CA ILE A 329 18.50 -17.25 -2.57
C ILE A 329 19.15 -17.25 -1.19
N LEU A 330 18.40 -16.90 -0.15
CA LEU A 330 18.90 -16.82 1.22
C LEU A 330 19.19 -18.21 1.81
N SER A 331 18.33 -19.21 1.58
CA SER A 331 18.53 -20.58 2.06
C SER A 331 19.77 -21.22 1.46
N ASN A 332 20.06 -20.96 0.17
CA ASN A 332 21.27 -21.45 -0.49
C ASN A 332 22.57 -20.90 0.13
N HIS A 333 22.47 -19.80 0.90
CA HIS A 333 23.58 -19.20 1.63
C HIS A 333 23.42 -19.38 3.15
N ASN A 334 22.67 -20.40 3.57
CA ASN A 334 22.44 -20.75 4.97
C ASN A 334 21.77 -19.64 5.80
N HIS A 335 20.90 -18.84 5.18
CA HIS A 335 20.07 -17.84 5.87
C HIS A 335 18.59 -18.26 5.85
N SER A 336 17.83 -17.83 6.86
CA SER A 336 16.38 -18.04 6.90
C SER A 336 15.63 -16.74 6.69
N VAL A 337 14.42 -16.81 6.12
CA VAL A 337 13.54 -15.65 5.95
C VAL A 337 12.37 -15.74 6.91
N LEU A 338 12.07 -14.63 7.58
CA LEU A 338 10.90 -14.50 8.45
C LEU A 338 10.05 -13.33 7.96
N ARG A 339 8.81 -13.59 7.52
CA ARG A 339 7.89 -12.50 7.16
C ARG A 339 7.23 -11.93 8.39
N LEU A 340 7.12 -10.60 8.44
CA LEU A 340 6.30 -9.92 9.43
C LEU A 340 4.83 -10.34 9.30
N PRO A 341 4.05 -10.38 10.39
CA PRO A 341 2.62 -10.61 10.29
C PRO A 341 1.95 -9.40 9.60
N PRO A 342 0.90 -9.62 8.80
CA PRO A 342 0.20 -8.51 8.14
C PRO A 342 -0.28 -7.50 9.16
N TYR A 343 -0.15 -6.21 8.83
CA TYR A 343 -0.50 -5.12 9.73
C TYR A 343 0.32 -5.07 11.03
N HIS A 344 1.57 -5.54 11.10
CA HIS A 344 2.40 -5.37 12.32
C HIS A 344 3.75 -4.72 12.02
N PRO A 345 3.78 -3.47 11.49
CA PRO A 345 5.04 -2.76 11.26
C PRO A 345 5.79 -2.44 12.58
N ASP A 346 5.09 -2.43 13.72
CA ASP A 346 5.70 -2.29 15.05
C ASP A 346 6.51 -3.48 15.52
N LEU A 347 6.48 -4.61 14.82
CA LEU A 347 7.42 -5.71 15.06
C LEU A 347 8.71 -5.53 14.26
N ASN A 348 8.86 -4.42 13.54
CA ASN A 348 10.03 -4.10 12.74
C ASN A 348 10.76 -2.85 13.27
N PRO A 349 11.93 -2.97 13.93
CA PRO A 349 12.65 -1.83 14.50
C PRO A 349 13.11 -0.81 13.45
N ILE A 350 13.30 -1.24 12.19
CA ILE A 350 13.75 -0.34 11.12
C ILE A 350 12.73 0.76 10.81
N GLU A 351 11.44 0.56 11.10
CA GLU A 351 10.41 1.59 10.97
C GLU A 351 10.68 2.77 11.91
N MET A 352 11.16 2.49 13.12
CA MET A 352 11.60 3.53 14.05
C MET A 352 12.89 4.20 13.59
N ALA A 353 13.83 3.43 13.00
CA ALA A 353 15.03 3.99 12.38
C ALA A 353 14.66 4.95 11.23
N TRP A 354 13.65 4.60 10.41
CA TRP A 354 13.12 5.49 9.37
C TRP A 354 12.51 6.76 9.93
N ALA A 355 11.74 6.69 11.01
CA ALA A 355 11.22 7.88 11.69
C ALA A 355 12.37 8.80 12.16
N ALA A 356 13.42 8.23 12.77
CA ALA A 356 14.59 8.99 13.22
C ALA A 356 15.35 9.63 12.04
N ILE A 357 15.55 8.90 10.94
CA ILE A 357 16.21 9.41 9.72
C ILE A 357 15.39 10.53 9.09
N LYS A 358 14.08 10.34 8.91
CA LYS A 358 13.18 11.36 8.37
C LYS A 358 13.15 12.61 9.24
N GLY A 359 13.08 12.45 10.56
CA GLY A 359 13.16 13.55 11.51
C GLY A 359 14.47 14.35 11.37
N TYR A 360 15.60 13.64 11.27
CA TYR A 360 16.90 14.26 11.05
C TYR A 360 16.96 15.07 9.74
N VAL A 361 16.54 14.45 8.63
CA VAL A 361 16.50 15.13 7.33
C VAL A 361 15.59 16.35 7.39
N SER A 362 14.39 16.23 7.98
CA SER A 362 13.42 17.31 8.11
C SER A 362 13.96 18.53 8.88
N SER A 363 14.80 18.28 9.89
CA SER A 363 15.41 19.33 10.72
C SER A 363 16.55 20.09 10.02
N LYS A 364 17.24 19.45 9.06
CA LYS A 364 18.42 20.00 8.38
C LYS A 364 18.19 20.37 6.90
N ASN A 365 17.08 19.95 6.32
CA ASN A 365 16.81 20.15 4.89
C ASN A 365 16.29 21.57 4.59
N VAL A 366 17.23 22.47 4.30
CA VAL A 366 16.95 23.88 3.98
C VAL A 366 16.81 24.13 2.47
N ASN A 367 17.55 23.39 1.63
CA ASN A 367 17.71 23.68 0.20
C ASN A 367 16.86 22.79 -0.73
N TRP A 368 16.08 21.86 -0.17
CA TRP A 368 15.13 20.98 -0.87
C TRP A 368 15.69 20.19 -2.08
N SER A 369 17.01 19.96 -2.09
CA SER A 369 17.73 19.24 -3.14
C SER A 369 17.80 17.74 -2.83
N THR A 370 17.56 16.89 -3.84
CA THR A 370 17.70 15.43 -3.70
C THR A 370 19.12 15.00 -3.35
N GLY A 371 20.14 15.71 -3.85
CA GLY A 371 21.53 15.44 -3.49
C GLY A 371 21.78 15.65 -1.99
N LYS A 372 21.24 16.75 -1.43
CA LYS A 372 21.40 17.04 -0.01
C LYS A 372 20.65 16.06 0.88
N VAL A 373 19.46 15.62 0.46
CA VAL A 373 18.72 14.57 1.18
C VAL A 373 19.52 13.26 1.22
N ILE A 374 20.13 12.85 0.11
CA ILE A 374 21.00 11.66 0.06
C ILE A 374 22.18 11.78 1.03
N GLU A 375 22.84 12.94 1.08
CA GLU A 375 23.93 13.20 2.04
C GLU A 375 23.46 13.11 3.49
N LEU A 376 22.34 13.76 3.82
CA LEU A 376 21.79 13.78 5.19
C LEU A 376 21.36 12.38 5.65
N VAL A 377 20.81 11.57 4.75
CA VAL A 377 20.49 10.17 5.04
C VAL A 377 21.76 9.38 5.33
N LYS A 378 22.79 9.49 4.48
CA LYS A 378 24.09 8.83 4.71
C LYS A 378 24.72 9.24 6.03
N GLU A 379 24.68 10.53 6.36
CA GLU A 379 25.19 11.08 7.62
C GLU A 379 24.46 10.48 8.82
N LYS A 380 23.12 10.47 8.84
CA LYS A 380 22.38 9.90 9.97
C LYS A 380 22.54 8.38 10.07
N VAL A 381 22.60 7.67 8.95
CA VAL A 381 22.87 6.21 8.94
C VAL A 381 24.25 5.92 9.54
N ALA A 382 25.27 6.70 9.20
CA ALA A 382 26.63 6.53 9.75
C ALA A 382 26.70 6.84 11.26
N VAL A 383 25.89 7.78 11.75
CA VAL A 383 25.82 8.13 13.19
C VAL A 383 25.01 7.08 13.98
N MET A 384 24.04 6.42 13.33
CA MET A 384 23.16 5.44 13.97
C MET A 384 23.87 4.08 14.12
N GLY A 385 24.72 3.98 15.13
CA GLY A 385 25.46 2.76 15.47
C GLY A 385 24.70 1.79 16.38
N ALA A 386 25.40 0.75 16.82
CA ALA A 386 24.89 -0.32 17.69
C ALA A 386 24.12 0.17 18.94
N PRO A 387 24.53 1.22 19.68
CA PRO A 387 23.80 1.64 20.88
C PRO A 387 22.39 2.22 20.60
N GLU A 388 22.20 2.85 19.44
CA GLU A 388 20.86 3.33 19.03
C GLU A 388 20.01 2.14 18.56
N TRP A 389 20.58 1.27 17.73
CA TRP A 389 19.91 0.05 17.25
C TRP A 389 19.54 -0.94 18.36
N GLY A 390 20.43 -1.19 19.31
CA GLY A 390 20.16 -2.04 20.47
C GLY A 390 18.96 -1.54 21.28
N ARG A 391 18.79 -0.22 21.43
CA ARG A 391 17.59 0.36 22.09
C ARG A 391 16.32 0.14 21.27
N LEU A 392 16.39 0.26 19.94
CA LEU A 392 15.26 -0.01 19.06
C LEU A 392 14.84 -1.49 19.15
N CYS A 393 15.79 -2.40 19.01
CA CYS A 393 15.54 -3.85 19.11
C CYS A 393 15.04 -4.24 20.50
N GLN A 394 15.55 -3.64 21.57
CA GLN A 394 15.06 -3.87 22.93
C GLN A 394 13.59 -3.47 23.07
N LYS A 395 13.21 -2.31 22.54
CA LYS A 395 11.80 -1.89 22.52
C LYS A 395 10.91 -2.86 21.74
N ILE A 396 11.41 -3.44 20.64
CA ILE A 396 10.66 -4.47 19.91
C ILE A 396 10.48 -5.73 20.75
N LYS A 397 11.51 -6.18 21.46
CA LYS A 397 11.39 -7.33 22.39
C LYS A 397 10.35 -7.08 23.48
N GLU A 398 10.24 -5.85 23.97
CA GLU A 398 9.18 -5.45 24.92
C GLU A 398 7.79 -5.53 24.28
N ILE A 399 7.62 -5.00 23.07
CA ILE A 399 6.36 -5.07 22.31
C ILE A 399 5.97 -6.53 22.03
N GLU A 400 6.92 -7.37 21.63
CA GLU A 400 6.70 -8.80 21.43
C GLU A 400 6.21 -9.48 22.72
N ALA A 401 6.84 -9.18 23.87
CA ALA A 401 6.43 -9.71 25.16
C ALA A 401 5.03 -9.22 25.59
N GLU A 402 4.68 -7.97 25.28
CA GLU A 402 3.32 -7.45 25.48
C GLU A 402 2.31 -8.23 24.65
N TYR A 403 2.59 -8.47 23.36
CA TYR A 403 1.71 -9.26 22.50
C TYR A 403 1.50 -10.68 23.03
N VAL A 404 2.58 -11.37 23.43
CA VAL A 404 2.49 -12.71 24.02
C VAL A 404 1.60 -12.70 25.27
N LYS A 405 1.79 -11.75 26.18
CA LYS A 405 0.94 -11.64 27.39
C LYS A 405 -0.51 -11.35 27.03
N SER A 406 -0.74 -10.43 26.08
CA SER A 406 -2.08 -10.04 25.65
C SER A 406 -2.85 -11.21 25.04
N ASP A 407 -2.21 -12.08 24.27
CA ASP A 407 -2.87 -13.23 23.66
C ASP A 407 -3.38 -14.22 24.71
N HIS A 408 -2.60 -14.49 25.77
CA HIS A 408 -3.06 -15.36 26.86
C HIS A 408 -4.27 -14.77 27.60
N VAL A 409 -4.26 -13.46 27.84
CA VAL A 409 -5.40 -12.78 28.49
C VAL A 409 -6.64 -12.80 27.59
N VAL A 410 -6.47 -12.58 26.28
CA VAL A 410 -7.58 -12.65 25.33
C VAL A 410 -8.21 -14.05 25.34
N ASP A 411 -7.41 -15.12 25.35
CA ASP A 411 -7.93 -16.50 25.40
C ASP A 411 -8.68 -16.79 26.70
N LEU A 412 -8.10 -16.45 27.86
CA LEU A 412 -8.76 -16.60 29.17
C LEU A 412 -10.11 -15.86 29.21
N VAL A 413 -10.13 -14.61 28.75
CA VAL A 413 -11.34 -13.79 28.72
C VAL A 413 -12.36 -14.34 27.72
N THR A 414 -11.94 -14.84 26.56
CA THR A 414 -12.86 -15.47 25.60
C THR A 414 -13.44 -16.77 26.13
N ASP A 415 -12.65 -17.60 26.82
CA ASP A 415 -13.09 -18.86 27.39
C ASP A 415 -14.05 -18.64 28.58
N GLU A 416 -13.77 -17.67 29.46
CA GLU A 416 -14.69 -17.28 30.53
C GLU A 416 -16.07 -16.84 30.01
N PHE A 417 -16.12 -16.25 28.81
CA PHE A 417 -17.40 -15.87 28.18
C PHE A 417 -18.15 -17.04 27.55
N VAL A 418 -17.52 -18.20 27.34
CA VAL A 418 -18.11 -19.42 26.78
C VAL A 418 -18.70 -20.33 27.88
N ILE A 419 -18.31 -20.17 29.15
CA ILE A 419 -18.63 -21.12 30.25
C ILE A 419 -20.06 -20.95 30.85
N PHE A 420 -20.98 -20.23 30.21
CA PHE A 420 -22.39 -20.19 30.67
C PHE A 420 -23.37 -20.49 29.54
N ALA A 421 -23.39 -21.75 29.11
CA ALA A 421 -24.53 -22.36 28.41
C ALA A 421 -24.42 -23.90 28.50
N ASP A 422 -24.81 -24.47 29.64
CA ASP A 422 -25.57 -25.73 29.56
C ASP A 422 -26.99 -25.33 29.13
N ASP A 423 -27.52 -26.05 28.15
CA ASP A 423 -28.84 -25.91 27.51
C ASP A 423 -29.06 -24.65 26.65
N ASP A 424 -28.80 -24.75 25.34
CA ASP A 424 -29.84 -25.13 24.38
C ASP A 424 -29.32 -25.01 22.93
N CYS A 425 -29.79 -25.93 22.11
CA CYS A 425 -29.61 -25.96 20.66
C CYS A 425 -30.01 -24.63 20.01
N ASP A 426 -29.20 -24.11 19.07
CA ASP A 426 -29.74 -23.63 17.78
C ASP A 426 -28.67 -23.22 16.75
N THR A 427 -28.59 -24.07 15.72
CA THR A 427 -28.51 -23.74 14.28
C THR A 427 -27.50 -22.66 13.83
N ASP A 428 -26.30 -23.11 13.46
CA ASP A 428 -25.32 -22.35 12.68
C ASP A 428 -25.85 -22.08 11.24
N GLU A 429 -26.36 -20.87 10.99
CA GLU A 429 -26.39 -20.32 9.64
C GLU A 429 -25.04 -19.65 9.34
N GLU A 430 -24.10 -20.44 8.79
CA GLU A 430 -22.95 -19.89 8.07
C GLU A 430 -23.44 -19.13 6.84
N ARG A 431 -23.52 -17.80 6.93
CA ARG A 431 -23.53 -16.96 5.72
C ARG A 431 -22.11 -16.92 5.15
N SER A 432 -21.87 -17.79 4.18
CA SER A 432 -20.81 -17.61 3.20
C SER A 432 -21.10 -16.35 2.39
N ASP A 433 -20.45 -15.24 2.73
CA ASP A 433 -20.27 -14.14 1.79
C ASP A 433 -19.29 -14.64 0.71
N ASP A 434 -19.83 -15.33 -0.30
CA ASP A 434 -19.18 -15.52 -1.59
C ASP A 434 -19.11 -14.15 -2.27
N ASP A 435 -17.97 -13.47 -2.12
CA ASP A 435 -17.59 -12.39 -3.03
C ASP A 435 -17.01 -13.07 -4.29
N ASP A 436 -17.87 -13.25 -5.29
CA ASP A 436 -17.51 -13.42 -6.69
C ASP A 436 -16.73 -12.17 -7.16
N ASP A 437 -15.40 -12.24 -7.14
CA ASP A 437 -14.54 -11.32 -7.87
C ASP A 437 -14.63 -11.66 -9.38
N ASP A 438 -15.64 -11.06 -10.03
CA ASP A 438 -15.71 -10.86 -11.48
C ASP A 438 -14.64 -9.85 -11.90
N ASP A 439 -13.40 -10.34 -12.06
CA ASP A 439 -12.32 -9.60 -12.73
C ASP A 439 -12.62 -9.55 -14.23
N GLY A 440 -13.41 -8.53 -14.61
CA GLY A 440 -13.55 -8.05 -15.97
C GLY A 440 -12.20 -7.60 -16.54
N HIS A 441 -11.52 -8.52 -17.22
CA HIS A 441 -10.40 -8.23 -18.09
C HIS A 441 -10.88 -7.43 -19.31
N ASP A 442 -10.73 -6.10 -19.25
CA ASP A 442 -10.85 -5.24 -20.41
C ASP A 442 -9.60 -5.44 -21.29
N TYR A 443 -9.83 -6.04 -22.46
CA TYR A 443 -8.85 -6.25 -23.51
C TYR A 443 -8.53 -4.91 -24.18
N ASP A 444 -7.38 -4.31 -23.87
CA ASP A 444 -6.80 -3.27 -24.73
C ASP A 444 -6.12 -3.96 -25.92
N SER A 445 -6.89 -4.10 -26.99
CA SER A 445 -6.43 -4.62 -28.27
C SER A 445 -5.75 -3.50 -29.05
N GLU A 446 -4.41 -3.56 -29.09
CA GLU A 446 -3.63 -2.82 -30.06
C GLU A 446 -4.03 -3.27 -31.47
N LYS A 447 -4.69 -2.37 -32.21
CA LYS A 447 -4.91 -2.51 -33.65
C LYS A 447 -3.59 -2.41 -34.39
N THR A 448 -3.02 -3.56 -34.71
CA THR A 448 -2.02 -3.71 -35.77
C THR A 448 -2.66 -3.37 -37.11
N ILE A 449 -2.20 -2.30 -37.75
CA ILE A 449 -2.53 -1.99 -39.14
C ILE A 449 -1.68 -2.92 -40.01
N THR A 450 -2.26 -4.02 -40.48
CA THR A 450 -1.70 -4.84 -41.55
C THR A 450 -2.19 -4.32 -42.89
N ASN A 451 -1.29 -3.68 -43.65
CA ASN A 451 -1.47 -3.47 -45.08
C ASN A 451 -1.25 -4.80 -45.80
N THR A 452 -2.31 -5.34 -46.41
CA THR A 452 -2.23 -6.42 -47.40
C THR A 452 -2.45 -5.86 -48.80
N SER A 453 -1.48 -6.05 -49.69
CA SER A 453 -1.71 -6.14 -51.13
C SER A 453 -0.76 -7.18 -51.74
N SER A 454 -1.26 -8.41 -51.78
CA SER A 454 -1.19 -9.42 -52.86
C SER A 454 -0.04 -9.44 -53.87
N ALA A 455 0.56 -10.64 -53.95
CA ALA A 455 0.89 -11.45 -55.14
C ALA A 455 2.00 -10.98 -56.11
N SER A 456 3.07 -11.77 -56.27
CA SER A 456 3.17 -12.88 -57.25
C SER A 456 4.61 -13.43 -57.38
N ALA A 457 4.68 -14.76 -57.46
CA ALA A 457 5.67 -15.67 -58.06
C ALA A 457 7.18 -15.32 -58.19
N ASP A 458 7.98 -16.24 -57.62
CA ASP A 458 9.24 -16.85 -58.11
C ASP A 458 9.51 -16.86 -59.63
N PRO A 459 10.70 -17.26 -60.15
CA PRO A 459 11.92 -17.73 -59.45
C PRO A 459 13.25 -17.16 -60.00
N ARG A 460 14.36 -17.53 -59.34
CA ARG A 460 15.75 -17.47 -59.88
C ARG A 460 15.87 -18.28 -61.20
N PRO A 461 16.92 -18.04 -62.01
CA PRO A 461 18.19 -18.74 -61.80
C PRO A 461 19.43 -17.84 -61.93
N GLY A 462 20.53 -18.30 -61.34
CA GLY A 462 21.79 -17.57 -61.27
C GLY A 462 22.58 -17.52 -62.58
N THR A 463 23.66 -16.75 -62.55
CA THR A 463 24.90 -17.06 -63.25
C THR A 463 26.02 -16.27 -62.59
N SER A 464 27.06 -17.02 -62.26
CA SER A 464 28.44 -16.59 -62.08
C SER A 464 28.97 -15.87 -63.32
N SER A 465 29.64 -14.74 -63.12
CA SER A 465 30.97 -14.39 -63.66
C SER A 465 31.46 -13.13 -62.95
#